data_AF-A0AA96QGZ6-F1
#
_entry.id   AF-A0AA96QGZ6-F1
#
_cell.length_a   1.000
_cell.length_b   1.000
_cell.length_c   1.000
_cell.angle_alpha   90.00
_cell.angle_beta   90.00
_cell.angle_gamma   90.00
#
_symmetry.space_group_name_H-M   'P 1'
#
loop_
_entity.id
_entity.type
_entity.pdbx_description
1 polymer ?
#
loop_
_entity_poly.entity_id
_entity_poly.type
_entity_poly.pdbx_seq_one_letter_code
_entity_poly.pdbx_strand_id
1 'polypeptide(L)' 'MTHPSTAIRTLRKSLTSRRAARRSRQGLERELASYNTPSARLDLDAVLARHDSADTAEIKAILHRQSMERIIRAGS' A
#
# COMPACT_ATOMS: atom_id res chain seq x y z
N MET A 1 -24.15 -9.12 30.30
CA MET A 1 -22.84 -9.72 30.63
C MET A 1 -22.13 -10.08 29.33
N THR A 2 -21.06 -9.38 28.97
CA THR A 2 -20.31 -9.66 27.73
C THR A 2 -19.47 -10.92 27.95
N HIS A 3 -19.82 -12.02 27.29
CA HIS A 3 -19.08 -13.27 27.45
C HIS A 3 -17.65 -13.10 26.93
N PRO A 4 -16.61 -13.41 27.74
CA PRO A 4 -15.21 -13.15 27.40
C PRO A 4 -14.77 -13.85 26.10
N SER A 5 -15.38 -14.98 25.76
CA SER A 5 -15.17 -15.69 24.49
C SER A 5 -15.58 -14.86 23.25
N THR A 6 -16.67 -14.10 23.34
CA THR A 6 -17.16 -13.23 22.26
C THR A 6 -16.22 -12.05 22.01
N ALA A 7 -15.69 -11.45 23.08
CA ALA A 7 -14.71 -10.36 22.98
C ALA A 7 -13.39 -10.81 22.32
N ILE A 8 -12.89 -11.99 22.72
CA ILE A 8 -11.68 -12.58 22.12
C ILE A 8 -11.90 -12.92 20.64
N ARG A 9 -13.08 -13.43 20.26
CA ARG A 9 -13.43 -13.72 18.86
C ARG A 9 -13.44 -12.44 18.01
N THR A 10 -14.04 -11.37 18.50
CA THR A 10 -14.08 -10.06 17.82
C THR A 10 -12.67 -9.47 17.66
N LEU A 11 -11.84 -9.55 18.70
CA LEU A 11 -10.45 -9.10 18.64
C LEU A 11 -9.65 -9.91 17.62
N ARG A 12 -9.78 -11.24 17.61
CA ARG A 12 -9.14 -12.10 16.61
C ARG A 12 -9.57 -11.73 15.19
N LYS A 13 -10.87 -11.50 14.96
CA LYS A 13 -11.40 -11.08 13.65
C LYS A 13 -10.80 -9.73 13.21
N SER A 14 -10.72 -8.76 14.12
CA SER A 14 -10.10 -7.45 13.87
C SER A 14 -8.61 -7.58 13.56
N LEU A 15 -7.85 -8.38 14.32
CA LEU A 15 -6.43 -8.60 14.09
C LEU A 15 -6.16 -9.35 12.78
N THR A 16 -6.97 -10.35 12.45
CA THR A 16 -6.88 -11.07 11.17
C THR A 16 -7.19 -10.13 10.00
N SER A 17 -8.23 -9.30 10.11
CA SER A 17 -8.55 -8.28 9.11
C SER A 17 -7.39 -7.28 8.93
N ARG A 18 -6.84 -6.76 10.03
CA ARG A 18 -5.66 -5.87 10.01
C ARG A 18 -4.43 -6.55 9.40
N ARG A 19 -4.19 -7.83 9.69
CA ARG A 19 -3.08 -8.59 9.10
C ARG A 19 -3.29 -8.82 7.60
N ALA A 20 -4.51 -9.13 7.18
CA ALA A 20 -4.87 -9.27 5.77
C ALA A 20 -4.68 -7.94 5.02
N ALA A 21 -5.16 -6.83 5.58
CA ALA A 21 -4.95 -5.49 5.03
C ALA A 21 -3.45 -5.13 4.94
N ARG A 22 -2.67 -5.42 5.98
CA ARG A 22 -1.21 -5.22 5.96
C ARG A 22 -0.51 -6.06 4.89
N ARG A 23 -0.89 -7.34 4.73
CA ARG A 23 -0.32 -8.20 3.67
C ARG A 23 -0.68 -7.71 2.29
N SER A 24 -1.94 -7.30 2.08
CA SER A 24 -2.40 -6.70 0.82
C SER A 24 -1.58 -5.45 0.50
N ARG A 25 -1.40 -4.57 1.50
CA ARG A 25 -0.60 -3.36 1.36
C ARG A 25 0.87 -3.66 1.05
N GLN A 26 1.48 -4.63 1.74
CA GLN A 26 2.86 -5.04 1.45
C GLN A 26 3.01 -5.68 0.06
N GLY A 27 2.01 -6.43 -0.39
CA GLY A 27 1.96 -6.97 -1.75
C GLY A 27 1.94 -5.84 -2.78
N LEU A 28 1.02 -4.88 -2.60
CA LEU A 28 0.90 -3.70 -3.42
C LEU A 28 2.20 -2.87 -3.43
N GLU A 29 2.82 -2.64 -2.26
CA GLU A 29 4.09 -1.92 -2.17
C GLU A 29 5.22 -2.62 -2.96
N ARG A 30 5.31 -3.95 -2.89
CA ARG A 30 6.30 -4.72 -3.65
C ARG A 30 6.04 -4.68 -5.16
N GLU A 31 4.78 -4.80 -5.55
CA GLU A 31 4.37 -4.71 -6.94
C GLU A 31 4.70 -3.33 -7.51
N LEU A 32 4.36 -2.26 -6.78
CA LEU A 32 4.68 -0.88 -7.16
C LEU A 32 6.18 -0.58 -7.17
N ALA A 33 6.96 -1.25 -6.31
CA ALA A 33 8.42 -1.19 -6.32
C ALA A 33 9.04 -1.92 -7.53
N SER A 34 8.35 -2.90 -8.10
CA SER A 34 8.81 -3.62 -9.29
C SER A 34 8.79 -2.76 -10.56
N TYR A 35 7.93 -1.74 -10.61
CA TYR A 35 7.95 -0.66 -11.62
C TYR A 35 9.14 0.28 -11.36
N ASN A 36 10.35 -0.23 -11.50
CA ASN A 36 11.60 0.44 -11.14
C ASN A 36 12.26 1.23 -12.28
N THR A 37 11.76 1.11 -13.51
CA THR A 37 12.27 1.87 -14.66
C THR A 37 11.50 3.18 -14.86
N PRO A 38 12.11 4.22 -15.45
CA PRO A 38 11.43 5.46 -15.75
C PRO A 38 10.20 5.27 -16.64
N SER A 39 10.30 4.45 -17.69
CA SER A 39 9.18 4.15 -18.60
C SER A 39 8.02 3.46 -17.89
N ALA A 40 8.31 2.45 -17.06
CA ALA A 40 7.29 1.75 -16.28
C ALA A 40 6.57 2.68 -15.30
N ARG A 41 7.25 3.74 -14.82
CA ARG A 41 6.64 4.74 -13.95
C ARG A 41 5.76 5.73 -14.70
N LEU A 42 6.18 6.16 -15.87
CA LEU A 42 5.38 7.01 -16.76
C LEU A 42 4.09 6.29 -17.19
N ASP A 43 4.18 5.01 -17.52
CA ASP A 43 3.01 4.19 -17.87
C ASP A 43 2.05 4.07 -16.68
N LEU A 44 2.58 3.83 -15.48
CA LEU A 44 1.78 3.75 -14.26
C LEU A 44 1.10 5.10 -13.95
N ASP A 45 1.81 6.22 -14.08
CA ASP A 45 1.26 7.56 -13.86
C ASP A 45 0.17 7.89 -14.90
N ALA A 46 0.34 7.47 -16.15
CA ALA A 46 -0.67 7.62 -17.19
C ALA A 46 -1.93 6.80 -16.92
N VAL A 47 -1.80 5.61 -16.34
CA VAL A 47 -2.95 4.80 -15.88
C VAL A 47 -3.63 5.49 -14.70
N LEU A 48 -2.87 5.93 -13.69
CA LEU A 48 -3.42 6.60 -12.51
C LEU A 48 -4.11 7.93 -12.85
N ALA A 49 -3.69 8.62 -13.90
CA ALA A 49 -4.32 9.86 -14.38
C ALA A 49 -5.73 9.63 -14.97
N ARG A 50 -6.07 8.39 -15.35
CA ARG A 50 -7.40 8.02 -15.89
C ARG A 50 -8.41 7.66 -14.80
N HIS A 51 -7.95 7.48 -13.57
CA HIS A 51 -8.77 7.14 -12.42
C HIS A 51 -8.95 8.35 -11.50
N ASP A 52 -10.01 8.35 -10.70
CA ASP A 52 -10.25 9.44 -9.77
C ASP A 52 -9.10 9.56 -8.76
N SER A 53 -8.83 10.81 -8.38
CA SER A 53 -7.81 11.19 -7.42
C SER A 53 -8.00 10.54 -6.06
N ALA A 54 -9.26 10.33 -5.62
CA ALA A 54 -9.58 9.68 -4.36
C ALA A 54 -9.16 8.19 -4.36
N ASP A 55 -9.47 7.48 -5.44
CA ASP A 55 -9.16 6.04 -5.58
C ASP A 55 -7.65 5.80 -5.74
N THR A 56 -6.93 6.75 -6.35
CA THR A 56 -5.49 6.64 -6.60
C THR A 56 -4.61 7.25 -5.50
N ALA A 57 -5.20 7.89 -4.48
CA ALA A 57 -4.47 8.60 -3.44
C ALA A 57 -3.49 7.69 -2.67
N GLU A 58 -3.92 6.49 -2.27
CA GLU A 58 -3.07 5.54 -1.55
C GLU A 58 -1.89 5.08 -2.41
N ILE A 59 -2.15 4.78 -3.69
CA ILE A 59 -1.12 4.35 -4.63
C ILE A 59 -0.10 5.48 -4.80
N LYS A 60 -0.54 6.70 -5.11
CA LYS A 60 0.33 7.89 -5.27
C LYS A 60 1.18 8.14 -4.03
N ALA A 61 0.64 7.98 -2.82
CA ALA A 61 1.40 8.12 -1.58
C ALA A 61 2.52 7.06 -1.43
N ILE A 62 2.23 5.80 -1.79
CA ILE A 62 3.25 4.73 -1.82
C ILE A 62 4.33 5.06 -2.85
N LEU A 63 3.94 5.51 -4.05
CA LEU A 63 4.87 5.85 -5.11
C LEU A 63 5.82 6.98 -4.72
N HIS A 64 5.27 8.01 -4.07
CA HIS A 64 6.02 9.16 -3.61
C HIS A 64 7.01 8.80 -2.51
N ARG A 65 6.63 7.92 -1.56
CA ARG A 65 7.57 7.44 -0.54
C ARG A 65 8.73 6.64 -1.15
N GLN A 66 8.44 5.74 -2.08
CA GLN A 66 9.47 4.95 -2.75
C GLN A 66 10.44 5.80 -3.59
N SER A 67 9.95 6.86 -4.24
CA SER A 67 10.83 7.78 -4.97
C SER A 67 11.76 8.54 -4.03
N MET A 68 11.25 9.01 -2.88
CA MET A 68 12.04 9.66 -1.85
C MET A 68 13.09 8.73 -1.25
N GLU A 69 12.72 7.49 -0.87
CA GLU A 69 13.66 6.48 -0.37
C GLU A 69 14.79 6.21 -1.36
N ARG A 70 14.48 6.18 -2.65
CA ARG A 70 15.48 5.98 -3.71
C ARG A 70 16.39 7.19 -3.91
N ILE A 71 15.86 8.42 -3.83
CA ILE A 71 16.67 9.64 -3.90
C ILE A 71 17.66 9.69 -2.73
N ILE A 72 17.21 9.35 -1.53
CA ILE A 72 18.07 9.28 -0.33
C ILE A 72 19.16 8.21 -0.51
N ARG A 73 18.82 7.03 -1.02
CA ARG A 73 19.79 5.95 -1.27
C ARG A 73 20.78 6.25 -2.40
N ALA A 74 20.34 6.93 -3.47
CA ALA A 74 21.18 7.27 -4.60
C ALA A 74 22.12 8.47 -4.34
N GLY A 75 21.79 9.29 -3.34
CA GLY A 75 22.63 10.39 -2.89
C GLY A 75 23.62 10.03 -1.77
N SER A 76 23.74 8.75 -1.38
CA SER A 76 24.71 8.23 -0.40
C SER A 76 25.90 7.55 -1.07
#